data_AF-A0A7W0UDM1-F1
#
_entry.id   AF-A0A7W0UDM1-F1
#
_cell.length_a   1.000
_cell.length_b   1.000
_cell.length_c   1.000
_cell.angle_alpha   90.00
_cell.angle_beta   90.00
_cell.angle_gamma   90.00
#
_symmetry.space_group_name_H-M   'P 1'
#
loop_
_entity.id
_entity.type
_entity.pdbx_description
1 polymer ?
#
loop_
_entity_poly.entity_id
_entity_poly.type
_entity_poly.pdbx_seq_one_letter_code
_entity_poly.pdbx_strand_id
1 'polypeptide(L)' 'MRALCDFAVALTARPAAVGPADVAALRAEGWDDRAIHDAIQVIAYFNYINRVAEAVGIDPEPDWPEPDGPERP' A
#
# COMPACT_ATOMS: atom_id res chain seq x y z
N MET A 1 8.56 -11.32 5.14
CA MET A 1 7.26 -10.60 5.23
C MET A 1 7.41 -9.17 5.77
N ARG A 2 8.09 -8.95 6.92
CA ARG A 2 8.33 -7.59 7.47
C ARG A 2 8.91 -6.59 6.45
N ALA A 3 9.97 -6.98 5.74
CA ALA A 3 10.60 -6.11 4.73
C ALA A 3 9.64 -5.67 3.60
N LEU A 4 8.72 -6.54 3.18
CA LEU A 4 7.69 -6.19 2.20
C LEU A 4 6.71 -5.16 2.77
N CYS A 5 6.28 -5.33 4.03
CA CYS A 5 5.40 -4.37 4.68
C CYS A 5 6.10 -3.01 4.85
N ASP A 6 7.36 -2.99 5.26
CA ASP A 6 8.14 -1.76 5.40
C ASP A 6 8.34 -1.06 4.05
N PHE A 7 8.59 -1.83 2.98
CA PHE A 7 8.63 -1.33 1.61
C PHE A 7 7.28 -0.73 1.18
N ALA A 8 6.16 -1.39 1.49
CA ALA A 8 4.83 -0.89 1.19
C ALA A 8 4.53 0.43 1.91
N VAL A 9 4.88 0.53 3.19
CA VAL A 9 4.76 1.76 3.98
C VAL A 9 5.61 2.87 3.35
N ALA A 10 6.85 2.59 2.99
CA ALA A 10 7.75 3.56 2.38
C ALA A 10 7.22 4.06 1.02
N LEU A 11 6.76 3.15 0.15
CA LEU A 11 6.24 3.49 -1.17
C LEU A 11 4.93 4.29 -1.10
N THR A 12 4.11 4.05 -0.08
CA THR A 12 2.88 4.82 0.17
C THR A 12 3.16 6.22 0.73
N ALA A 13 4.04 6.34 1.72
CA ALA A 13 4.27 7.60 2.42
C ALA A 13 5.30 8.52 1.74
N ARG A 14 6.33 7.93 1.13
CA ARG A 14 7.49 8.64 0.58
C ARG A 14 7.95 8.01 -0.75
N PRO A 15 7.09 7.92 -1.78
CA PRO A 15 7.42 7.24 -3.03
C PRO A 15 8.69 7.78 -3.71
N ALA A 16 8.94 9.10 -3.62
CA ALA A 16 10.14 9.72 -4.19
C ALA A 16 11.45 9.31 -3.51
N ALA A 17 11.39 8.71 -2.31
CA ALA A 17 12.55 8.22 -1.58
C ALA A 17 12.78 6.71 -1.77
N VAL A 18 11.87 5.99 -2.44
CA VAL A 18 12.01 4.57 -2.73
C VAL A 18 12.80 4.39 -4.03
N GLY A 19 13.76 3.47 -4.02
CA GLY A 19 14.62 3.25 -5.19
C GLY A 19 15.32 1.89 -5.22
N PRO A 20 16.41 1.77 -6.00
CA PRO A 20 17.09 0.50 -6.22
C PRO A 20 17.61 -0.18 -4.96
N ALA A 21 17.96 0.58 -3.92
CA ALA A 21 18.44 0.04 -2.64
C ALA A 21 17.34 -0.71 -1.89
N ASP A 22 16.11 -0.20 -1.90
CA ASP A 22 14.96 -0.85 -1.25
C ASP A 22 14.59 -2.15 -1.98
N VAL A 23 14.65 -2.14 -3.33
CA VAL A 23 14.47 -3.35 -4.15
C VAL A 23 15.57 -4.37 -3.86
N ALA A 24 16.83 -3.93 -3.72
CA ALA A 24 17.94 -4.81 -3.37
C ALA A 24 17.77 -5.44 -1.98
N ALA A 25 17.22 -4.69 -1.02
CA ALA A 25 16.91 -5.23 0.31
C ALA A 25 15.84 -6.34 0.25
N LEU A 26 14.80 -6.19 -0.58
CA LEU A 26 13.83 -7.26 -0.79
C LEU A 26 14.45 -8.51 -1.45
N ARG A 27 15.34 -8.31 -2.44
CA ARG A 27 16.08 -9.43 -3.04
C ARG A 27 16.96 -10.18 -2.04
N ALA A 28 17.61 -9.45 -1.13
CA ALA A 28 18.43 -10.05 -0.07
C ALA A 28 17.60 -10.95 0.87
N GLU A 29 16.30 -10.69 0.98
CA GLU A 29 15.32 -11.51 1.72
C GLU A 29 14.74 -12.67 0.89
N GLY A 30 15.26 -12.91 -0.32
CA GLY A 30 14.87 -14.02 -1.19
C GLY A 30 13.67 -13.75 -2.10
N TRP A 31 13.22 -12.50 -2.22
CA TRP A 31 12.18 -12.14 -3.18
C TRP A 31 12.76 -12.09 -4.60
N ASP A 32 12.07 -12.72 -5.55
CA ASP A 32 12.41 -12.60 -6.96
C ASP A 32 11.83 -11.30 -7.58
N ASP A 33 12.34 -10.94 -8.75
CA ASP A 33 11.95 -9.70 -9.43
C ASP A 33 10.47 -9.66 -9.80
N ARG A 34 9.87 -10.83 -10.08
CA ARG A 34 8.45 -10.92 -10.42
C ARG A 34 7.60 -10.61 -9.19
N ALA A 35 7.91 -11.21 -8.05
CA ALA A 35 7.20 -10.98 -6.80
C ALA A 35 7.34 -9.53 -6.31
N ILE A 36 8.52 -8.92 -6.49
CA ILE A 36 8.74 -7.50 -6.18
C ILE A 36 7.92 -6.61 -7.12
N HIS A 37 7.91 -6.92 -8.42
CA HIS A 37 7.10 -6.19 -9.39
C HIS A 37 5.61 -6.28 -9.05
N ASP A 38 5.10 -7.47 -8.77
CA ASP A 38 3.70 -7.70 -8.41
C ASP A 38 3.32 -6.93 -7.13
N ALA A 39 4.21 -6.91 -6.13
CA ALA A 39 4.02 -6.10 -4.93
C ALA A 39 3.93 -4.60 -5.25
N ILE A 40 4.85 -4.05 -6.05
CA ILE A 40 4.84 -2.65 -6.45
C ILE A 40 3.52 -2.30 -7.15
N GLN A 41 3.05 -3.15 -8.07
CA GLN A 41 1.78 -2.94 -8.78
C GLN A 41 0.59 -2.88 -7.81
N VAL A 42 0.48 -3.83 -6.88
CA VAL A 42 -0.61 -3.87 -5.90
C VAL A 42 -0.57 -2.64 -4.99
N ILE A 43 0.59 -2.30 -4.44
CA ILE A 43 0.74 -1.13 -3.55
C ILE A 43 0.38 0.16 -4.29
N ALA A 44 0.87 0.33 -5.52
CA ALA A 44 0.59 1.52 -6.32
C ALA A 44 -0.89 1.62 -6.73
N TYR A 45 -1.52 0.49 -7.06
CA TYR A 45 -2.94 0.45 -7.41
C TYR A 45 -3.84 0.90 -6.26
N PHE A 46 -3.62 0.39 -5.05
CA PHE A 46 -4.37 0.84 -3.87
C PHE A 46 -4.10 2.31 -3.56
N ASN A 47 -2.86 2.76 -3.70
CA ASN A 47 -2.51 4.16 -3.55
C ASN A 47 -3.28 5.07 -4.54
N TYR A 48 -3.47 4.62 -5.78
CA TYR A 48 -4.27 5.33 -6.77
C TYR A 48 -5.76 5.34 -6.41
N ILE A 49 -6.35 4.16 -6.18
CA ILE A 49 -7.79 4.06 -5.91
C ILE A 49 -8.18 4.77 -4.62
N ASN A 50 -7.39 4.67 -3.55
CA ASN A 50 -7.67 5.36 -2.29
C ASN A 50 -7.74 6.88 -2.51
N ARG A 51 -6.81 7.44 -3.28
CA ARG A 51 -6.81 8.89 -3.60
C ARG A 51 -8.01 9.29 -4.45
N VAL A 52 -8.45 8.44 -5.38
CA VAL A 52 -9.67 8.69 -6.16
C VAL A 52 -10.90 8.66 -5.28
N ALA A 53 -11.05 7.63 -4.44
CA ALA A 53 -12.18 7.48 -3.54
C ALA A 53 -12.27 8.62 -2.53
N GLU A 54 -11.15 9.00 -1.93
CA GLU A 54 -11.05 10.15 -1.01
C GLU A 54 -11.40 11.47 -1.69
N ALA A 55 -10.92 11.70 -2.93
CA ALA A 55 -11.16 12.95 -3.65
C ALA A 55 -12.63 13.15 -4.05
N VAL A 56 -13.36 12.07 -4.30
CA VAL A 56 -14.77 12.11 -4.70
C VAL A 56 -15.75 11.89 -3.54
N GLY A 57 -15.24 11.53 -2.35
CA GLY A 57 -16.05 11.37 -1.14
C GLY A 57 -16.97 10.15 -1.18
N ILE A 58 -16.46 8.98 -1.60
CA ILE A 58 -17.25 7.74 -1.61
C ILE A 58 -17.55 7.33 -0.17
N ASP A 59 -18.85 7.22 0.17
CA ASP A 59 -19.28 6.63 1.43
C ASP A 59 -19.01 5.11 1.44
N PRO A 60 -18.67 4.51 2.60
CA PRO A 60 -18.50 3.07 2.71
C PRO A 60 -19.76 2.32 2.24
N GLU A 61 -19.58 1.14 1.64
CA GLU A 61 -20.72 0.33 1.21
C GLU A 61 -21.62 -0.02 2.41
N PRO A 62 -22.95 0.08 2.26
CA PRO A 62 -23.90 -0.07 3.37
C PRO A 62 -23.91 -1.46 4.02
N ASP A 63 -23.40 -2.48 3.33
CA ASP A 63 -23.34 -3.86 3.81
C ASP A 63 -21.99 -4.21 4.48
N TRP A 64 -21.04 -3.27 4.54
CA TRP A 64 -19.81 -3.46 5.30
C TRP A 64 -20.05 -3.01 6.75
N PRO A 65 -19.93 -3.92 7.76
CA PRO A 65 -20.10 -3.50 9.13
C PRO A 65 -19.07 -2.42 9.45
N GLU A 66 -19.53 -1.30 10.02
CA GLU A 66 -18.61 -0.31 10.57
C GLU A 66 -17.64 -1.02 11.51
N PRO A 67 -16.32 -0.82 11.38
CA PRO A 67 -15.38 -1.43 12.29
C PRO A 67 -15.70 -0.92 13.70
N ASP A 68 -16.12 -1.81 14.60
CA ASP A 68 -16.55 -1.55 15.98
C ASP A 68 -15.79 -0.35 16.60
N GLY A 69 -16.42 0.82 16.62
CA GLY A 69 -15.81 2.06 17.08
C GLY A 69 -16.81 3.21 17.20
N PRO A 70 -16.70 4.08 18.22
CA PRO A 70 -17.71 5.10 18.48
C PRO A 70 -17.74 6.16 17.36
N GLU A 71 -18.95 6.67 17.10
CA GLU A 71 -19.24 7.71 16.11
C GLU A 71 -18.24 8.88 16.19
N ARG A 72 -17.77 9.29 15.02
CA ARG A 72 -16.98 10.52 14.86
C ARG A 72 -17.85 11.75 15.14
N PRO A 73 -17.28 12.82 15.74
CA PRO A 73 -18.03 14.03 16.13
C PRO A 73 -18.62 14.78 14.94
#